data_AF-A0A1B6L381-F1
#
_entry.id   AF-A0A1B6L381-F1
#
_cell.length_a   1.000
_cell.length_b   1.000
_cell.length_c   1.000
_cell.angle_alpha   90.00
_cell.angle_beta   90.00
_cell.angle_gamma   90.00
#
_symmetry.space_group_name_H-M   'P 1'
#
loop_
_entity.id
_entity.type
_entity.pdbx_description
1 polymer ?
#
loop_
_entity_poly.entity_id
_entity_poly.type
_entity_poly.pdbx_seq_one_letter_code
_entity_poly.pdbx_strand_id
1 'polypeptide(L)'
;KSSFENIVKVLLRNGADVDIKDKNQETALCVAINRMVEYTYYRENSPKVMLLLLDWESSLYNKTSRMEPILSYAITYACTRNVVKQHTIKLKCARLPFIKRLDD
;
A
#
# COMPACT_ATOMS: atom_id res chain seq x y z
N LYS A 1 5.28 7.48 18.05
CA LYS A 1 4.03 6.98 17.42
C LYS A 1 3.63 8.06 16.40
N SER A 2 3.70 7.79 15.09
CA SER A 2 3.47 8.83 14.08
C SER A 2 2.01 9.25 14.07
N SER A 3 1.74 10.56 14.13
CA SER A 3 0.38 11.13 14.14
C SER A 3 -0.44 10.70 12.92
N PHE A 4 0.21 10.53 11.76
CA PHE A 4 -0.43 10.11 10.51
C PHE A 4 -0.97 8.67 10.56
N GLU A 5 -0.24 7.74 11.18
CA GLU A 5 -0.69 6.33 11.31
C GLU A 5 -2.03 6.22 12.03
N ASN A 6 -2.23 7.04 13.06
CA ASN A 6 -3.47 7.03 13.84
C ASN A 6 -4.64 7.57 13.04
N ILE A 7 -4.44 8.64 12.27
CA ILE A 7 -5.47 9.22 11.41
C ILE A 7 -5.90 8.20 10.35
N VAL A 8 -4.93 7.57 9.66
CA VAL A 8 -5.22 6.54 8.66
C VAL A 8 -6.03 5.40 9.27
N LYS A 9 -5.66 4.92 10.46
CA LYS A 9 -6.43 3.88 11.17
C LYS A 9 -7.86 4.30 11.50
N VAL A 10 -8.06 5.54 11.95
CA VAL A 10 -9.41 6.05 12.25
C VAL A 10 -10.25 6.09 10.98
N LEU A 11 -9.72 6.61 9.88
CA LEU A 11 -10.44 6.67 8.60
C LEU A 11 -10.83 5.28 8.10
N LEU A 12 -9.88 4.35 8.04
CA LEU A 12 -10.13 2.98 7.61
C LEU A 12 -11.17 2.27 8.48
N ARG A 13 -11.09 2.44 9.81
CA ARG A 13 -12.09 1.90 10.75
C ARG A 13 -13.49 2.48 10.58
N ASN A 14 -13.61 3.69 10.04
CA ASN A 14 -14.89 4.31 9.73
C ASN A 14 -15.38 3.98 8.30
N GLY A 15 -14.79 2.99 7.64
CA GLY A 15 -15.24 2.52 6.32
C GLY A 15 -14.77 3.39 5.15
N ALA A 16 -13.70 4.16 5.33
CA ALA A 16 -13.08 4.84 4.20
C ALA A 16 -12.63 3.83 3.14
N ASP A 17 -13.03 4.06 1.89
CA ASP A 17 -12.58 3.26 0.75
C ASP A 17 -11.06 3.39 0.58
N VAL A 18 -10.36 2.26 0.71
CA VAL A 18 -8.90 2.18 0.69
C VAL A 18 -8.31 2.46 -0.71
N ASP A 19 -9.09 2.20 -1.76
CA ASP A 19 -8.66 2.27 -3.15
C ASP A 19 -9.29 3.45 -3.91
N ILE A 20 -9.94 4.38 -3.19
CA ILE A 20 -10.42 5.62 -3.76
C ILE A 20 -9.27 6.40 -4.41
N LYS A 21 -9.56 6.98 -5.58
CA LYS A 21 -8.59 7.76 -6.34
C LYS A 21 -8.76 9.24 -6.08
N ASP A 22 -7.64 9.94 -5.94
CA ASP A 22 -7.61 11.39 -5.93
C ASP A 22 -7.76 11.98 -7.36
N LYS A 23 -7.67 13.31 -7.47
CA LYS A 23 -7.74 14.03 -8.75
C LYS A 23 -6.63 13.66 -9.74
N ASN A 24 -5.53 13.08 -9.26
CA ASN A 24 -4.41 12.63 -10.08
C ASN A 24 -4.52 11.14 -10.44
N GLN A 25 -5.66 10.50 -10.16
CA GLN A 25 -5.87 9.05 -10.33
C GLN A 25 -5.00 8.20 -9.39
N GLU A 26 -4.52 8.76 -8.28
CA GLU A 26 -3.68 8.06 -7.31
C GLU A 26 -4.51 7.55 -6.13
N THR A 27 -4.31 6.28 -5.74
CA THR A 27 -4.87 5.76 -4.49
C THR A 27 -3.99 6.14 -3.29
N ALA A 28 -4.50 5.95 -2.08
CA ALA A 28 -3.70 6.15 -0.86
C ALA A 28 -2.39 5.34 -0.88
N LEU A 29 -2.41 4.14 -1.47
CA LEU A 29 -1.22 3.28 -1.62
C LEU A 29 -0.21 3.86 -2.62
N CYS A 30 -0.66 4.42 -3.76
CA CYS A 30 0.21 5.13 -4.70
C CYS A 30 0.98 6.24 -3.98
N VAL A 31 0.26 7.10 -3.25
CA VAL A 31 0.86 8.25 -2.55
C VAL A 31 1.84 7.80 -1.47
N ALA A 32 1.52 6.74 -0.72
CA ALA A 32 2.41 6.19 0.30
C ALA A 32 3.72 5.67 -0.32
N ILE A 33 3.65 4.96 -1.45
CA ILE A 33 4.83 4.45 -2.14
C ILE A 33 5.65 5.60 -2.74
N ASN A 34 5.02 6.55 -3.44
CA ASN A 34 5.71 7.73 -4.00
C ASN A 34 6.50 8.48 -2.91
N ARG A 35 5.88 8.75 -1.75
CA ARG A 35 6.58 9.38 -0.62
C ARG A 35 7.71 8.52 -0.09
N MET A 36 7.54 7.20 0.06
CA MET A 36 8.64 6.33 0.49
C MET A 36 9.83 6.38 -0.48
N VAL A 37 9.55 6.46 -1.78
CA VAL A 37 10.53 6.49 -2.87
C VAL A 37 11.28 7.83 -2.94
N GLU A 38 10.56 8.94 -2.94
CA GLU A 38 11.12 10.31 -2.96
C GLU A 38 12.13 10.54 -1.83
N TYR A 39 11.95 9.87 -0.70
CA TYR A 39 12.82 9.99 0.47
C TYR A 39 13.80 8.82 0.68
N THR A 40 14.00 7.93 -0.30
CA THR A 40 14.91 6.76 -0.20
C THR A 40 16.37 7.10 0.12
N TYR A 41 16.78 8.38 0.06
CA TYR A 41 18.11 8.83 0.47
C TYR A 41 18.24 9.09 1.99
N TYR A 42 17.13 9.33 2.70
CA TYR A 42 17.13 9.62 4.14
C TYR A 42 16.38 8.52 4.91
N ARG A 43 17.16 7.78 5.70
CA ARG A 43 16.75 6.76 6.67
C ARG A 43 15.44 7.10 7.41
N GLU A 44 14.57 6.09 7.52
CA GLU A 44 13.41 5.99 8.42
C GLU A 44 12.06 6.59 7.99
N ASN A 45 11.73 6.63 6.69
CA ASN A 45 10.31 6.68 6.36
C ASN A 45 9.67 5.32 6.69
N SER A 46 8.91 5.29 7.78
CA SER A 46 8.35 4.07 8.34
C SER A 46 7.36 3.42 7.36
N PRO A 47 7.54 2.14 6.98
CA PRO A 47 6.66 1.45 6.01
C PRO A 47 5.25 1.19 6.54
N LYS A 48 4.91 1.70 7.71
CA LYS A 48 3.68 1.37 8.43
C LYS A 48 2.42 1.82 7.72
N VAL A 49 2.43 2.97 7.05
CA VAL A 49 1.25 3.41 6.27
C VAL A 49 1.02 2.46 5.10
N MET A 50 2.09 2.10 4.37
CA MET A 50 2.01 1.11 3.29
C MET A 50 1.51 -0.25 3.81
N LEU A 51 2.05 -0.75 4.93
CA LEU A 51 1.60 -1.99 5.56
C LEU A 51 0.13 -1.92 6.01
N LEU A 52 -0.31 -0.80 6.59
CA LEU A 52 -1.71 -0.62 6.99
C LEU A 52 -2.64 -0.66 5.77
N LEU A 53 -2.29 0.00 4.67
CA LEU A 53 -3.13 -0.02 3.47
C LEU A 53 -3.20 -1.42 2.85
N LEU A 54 -2.08 -2.17 2.84
CA LEU A 54 -2.06 -3.56 2.38
C LEU A 54 -2.86 -4.50 3.31
N ASP A 55 -2.75 -4.30 4.62
CA ASP A 55 -3.52 -5.05 5.63
C ASP A 55 -5.04 -4.79 5.50
N TRP A 56 -5.43 -3.67 4.88
CA TRP A 56 -6.82 -3.30 4.59
C TRP A 56 -7.19 -3.54 3.12
N GLU A 57 -6.56 -4.54 2.50
CA GLU A 57 -6.90 -5.08 1.16
C GLU A 57 -6.69 -4.12 -0.01
N SER A 58 -5.89 -3.07 0.14
CA SER A 58 -5.55 -2.20 -0.99
C SER A 58 -4.91 -2.98 -2.14
N SER A 59 -5.39 -2.74 -3.36
CA SER A 59 -4.95 -3.46 -4.54
C SER A 59 -3.61 -2.94 -5.10
N LEU A 60 -2.65 -3.85 -5.23
CA LEU A 60 -1.38 -3.61 -5.93
C LEU A 60 -1.52 -3.53 -7.46
N TYR A 61 -2.69 -3.84 -8.02
CA TYR A 61 -2.96 -3.80 -9.45
C TYR A 61 -3.62 -2.50 -9.91
N ASN A 62 -3.97 -1.62 -8.97
CA ASN A 62 -4.45 -0.28 -9.32
C ASN A 62 -3.42 0.44 -10.17
N LYS A 63 -3.88 1.25 -11.12
CA LYS A 63 -3.00 2.01 -12.00
C LYS A 63 -2.65 3.34 -11.34
N THR A 64 -1.38 3.70 -11.42
CA THR A 64 -0.86 5.02 -11.05
C THR A 64 -1.32 6.08 -12.04
N SER A 65 -1.02 7.34 -11.74
CA SER A 65 -1.18 8.49 -12.65
C SER A 65 -0.49 8.29 -14.01
N ARG A 66 0.55 7.44 -14.10
CA ARG A 66 1.26 7.07 -15.33
C ARG A 66 0.63 5.89 -16.09
N MET A 67 -0.56 5.44 -15.69
CA MET A 67 -1.25 4.24 -16.20
C MET A 67 -0.52 2.91 -15.94
N GLU A 68 0.54 2.90 -15.14
CA GLU A 68 1.28 1.71 -14.76
C GLU A 68 0.70 1.07 -13.49
N PRO A 69 0.69 -0.26 -13.34
CA PRO A 69 0.26 -0.91 -12.09
C PRO A 69 1.11 -0.49 -10.88
N ILE A 70 0.50 -0.30 -9.70
CA ILE A 70 1.21 0.02 -8.44
C ILE A 70 2.37 -0.96 -8.19
N LEU A 71 2.15 -2.25 -8.49
CA LEU A 71 3.15 -3.29 -8.30
C LEU A 71 4.45 -3.02 -9.08
N SER A 72 4.38 -2.49 -10.32
CA SER A 72 5.60 -2.22 -11.11
C SER A 72 6.45 -1.16 -10.43
N TYR A 73 5.81 -0.16 -9.84
CA TYR A 73 6.47 0.91 -9.11
C TYR A 73 7.02 0.44 -7.76
N ALA A 74 6.23 -0.34 -7.01
CA ALA A 74 6.57 -0.83 -5.69
C ALA A 74 7.78 -1.77 -5.67
N ILE A 75 8.00 -2.57 -6.72
CA ILE A 75 9.12 -3.53 -6.76
C ILE A 75 10.44 -2.89 -7.22
N THR A 76 10.40 -1.69 -7.80
CA THR A 76 11.59 -0.97 -8.28
C THR A 76 12.56 -0.65 -7.15
N TYR A 77 12.04 -0.33 -5.96
CA TYR A 77 12.85 0.09 -4.81
C TYR A 77 12.96 -1.01 -3.75
N ALA A 78 14.15 -1.16 -3.17
CA ALA A 78 14.44 -2.23 -2.22
C ALA A 78 13.56 -2.16 -0.96
N CYS A 79 13.30 -0.96 -0.43
CA CYS A 79 12.49 -0.76 0.78
C CYS A 79 11.03 -1.20 0.58
N THR A 80 10.37 -0.74 -0.47
CA THR A 80 8.98 -1.08 -0.80
C THR A 80 8.85 -2.54 -1.23
N ARG A 81 9.83 -3.07 -1.97
CA ARG A 81 9.91 -4.51 -2.28
C ARG A 81 9.94 -5.36 -1.01
N ASN A 82 10.71 -4.96 0.00
CA ASN A 82 10.77 -5.68 1.27
C ASN A 82 9.43 -5.65 2.02
N VAL A 83 8.70 -4.53 1.97
CA VAL A 83 7.35 -4.43 2.55
C VAL A 83 6.37 -5.38 1.87
N VAL A 84 6.33 -5.40 0.54
CA VAL A 84 5.47 -6.32 -0.22
C VAL A 84 5.82 -7.77 0.09
N LYS A 85 7.12 -8.11 0.18
CA LYS A 85 7.58 -9.44 0.59
C LYS A 85 7.13 -9.80 2.00
N GLN A 86 7.30 -8.89 2.97
CA GLN A 86 6.87 -9.10 4.36
C GLN A 86 5.36 -9.33 4.44
N HIS A 87 4.55 -8.50 3.76
CA HIS A 87 3.11 -8.66 3.70
C HIS A 87 2.71 -10.01 3.05
N THR A 88 3.35 -10.38 1.94
CA THR A 88 3.13 -11.67 1.28
C THR A 88 3.44 -12.86 2.20
N ILE A 89 4.55 -12.79 2.96
CA ILE A 89 4.89 -13.82 3.95
C ILE A 89 3.84 -13.85 5.07
N LYS A 90 3.42 -12.70 5.58
CA LYS A 90 2.37 -12.58 6.61
C LYS A 90 1.09 -13.27 6.16
N LEU A 91 0.62 -13.04 4.93
CA LEU A 91 -0.57 -13.70 4.38
C LEU A 91 -0.39 -15.23 4.29
N LYS A 92 0.77 -15.70 3.80
CA LYS A 92 1.10 -17.13 3.72
C LYS A 92 1.13 -17.79 5.11
N CYS A 93 1.76 -17.13 6.08
CA CYS A 93 1.86 -17.61 7.46
C CYS A 93 0.50 -17.62 8.18
N ALA A 94 -0.37 -16.66 7.88
CA ALA A 94 -1.71 -16.58 8.46
C ALA A 94 -2.72 -17.59 7.86
N ARG A 95 -2.31 -18.41 6.87
CA ARG A 95 -3.20 -19.29 6.07
C ARG A 95 -4.45 -18.56 5.54
N LEU A 96 -4.36 -17.25 5.32
CA LEU A 96 -5.45 -16.49 4.73
C LEU A 96 -5.54 -16.91 3.26
N PRO A 97 -6.70 -17.43 2.80
CA PRO A 97 -6.85 -17.77 1.39
C PRO A 97 -6.60 -16.50 0.58
N PHE A 98 -5.75 -16.60 -0.45
CA PHE A 98 -5.65 -15.55 -1.46
C PHE A 98 -7.02 -15.47 -2.10
N ILE A 99 -7.83 -14.47 -1.72
CA ILE A 99 -9.14 -14.25 -2.34
C ILE A 99 -8.83 -13.76 -3.75
N LYS A 100 -8.70 -14.73 -4.66
CA LYS A 100 -8.84 -14.52 -6.09
C LYS A 100 -10.25 -13.95 -6.22
N ARG A 101 -10.39 -12.65 -6.47
CA ARG A 101 -11.67 -12.13 -6.98
C ARG A 101 -11.94 -12.94 -8.24
N LEU A 102 -12.86 -13.90 -8.11
CA LEU A 102 -13.54 -14.46 -9.26
C LEU A 102 -14.35 -13.29 -9.81
N ASP A 103 -14.09 -12.99 -11.07
CA ASP A 103 -15.16 -12.49 -11.91
C ASP A 103 -16.32 -13.50 -11.79
N ASP A 104 -17.37 -13.12 -11.06
CA ASP A 104 -18.72 -13.67 -11.16
C ASP A 104 -19.65 -12.50 -11.53
#